data_AF-A0A3P3ZBV0-F1
#
_entry.id   AF-A0A3P3ZBV0-F1
#
_cell.length_a   1.000
_cell.length_b   1.000
_cell.length_c   1.000
_cell.angle_alpha   90.00
_cell.angle_beta   90.00
_cell.angle_gamma   90.00
#
_symmetry.space_group_name_H-M   'P 1'
#
loop_
_entity.id
_entity.type
_entity.pdbx_description
1 polymer ?
#
loop_
_entity_poly.entity_id
_entity_poly.type
_entity_poly.pdbx_seq_one_letter_code
_entity_poly.pdbx_strand_id
1 'polypeptide(L)'
;MRCTGLVEELVSEGCASVKSRYDKTNQDLAALRLEVHKEHLEYFRMLYLTLGSLIYKKEKRLEEIDRNIRLAHIQLEFCVETFDPNAKKHADMKKELYKLRQGVEEELAMLKEKQAAALDDFKESEEALDAAGIEFSHPVDENNEEVLTRRSKMVEYKSHLTKQEEVRIAAEREEIKRARLLRSGGESAAAQITSGSLRADNAANAQLEC
;
A
#
# COMPACT_ATOMS: atom_id res chain seq x y z
N MET A 1 72.78 39.51 26.43
CA MET A 1 72.39 38.19 25.88
C MET A 1 71.34 37.43 26.70
N ARG A 2 71.04 37.74 27.98
CA ARG A 2 69.98 37.04 28.74
C ARG A 2 68.55 37.51 28.46
N CYS A 3 68.35 38.80 28.13
CA CYS A 3 67.01 39.36 27.89
C CYS A 3 66.36 38.87 26.60
N THR A 4 67.15 38.52 25.57
CA THR A 4 66.64 38.00 24.30
C THR A 4 66.06 36.59 24.44
N GLY A 5 66.72 35.72 25.22
CA GLY A 5 66.20 34.36 25.46
C GLY A 5 64.89 34.33 26.24
N LEU A 6 64.71 35.24 27.22
CA LEU A 6 63.45 35.37 27.97
C LEU A 6 62.29 35.85 27.08
N VAL A 7 62.57 36.73 26.11
CA VAL A 7 61.57 37.21 25.15
C VAL A 7 61.19 36.08 24.18
N GLU A 8 62.17 35.32 23.70
CA GLU A 8 61.92 34.16 22.82
C GLU A 8 61.08 33.08 23.52
N GLU A 9 61.37 32.78 24.79
CA GLU A 9 60.63 31.82 25.60
C GLU A 9 59.18 32.27 25.80
N LEU A 10 58.97 33.53 26.21
CA LEU A 10 57.64 34.13 26.39
C LEU A 10 56.82 34.11 25.09
N VAL A 11 57.44 34.43 23.95
CA VAL A 11 56.78 34.38 22.64
C VAL A 11 56.43 32.95 22.27
N SER A 12 57.33 31.98 22.49
CA SER A 12 57.07 30.57 22.18
C SER A 12 55.92 30.01 23.02
N GLU A 13 55.87 30.34 24.32
CA GLU A 13 54.82 29.91 25.24
C GLU A 13 53.49 30.57 24.88
N GLY A 14 53.51 31.85 24.54
CA GLY A 14 52.35 32.57 24.02
C GLY A 14 51.80 31.93 22.74
N CYS A 15 52.66 31.63 21.76
CA CYS A 15 52.26 30.95 20.52
C CYS A 15 51.74 29.54 20.76
N ALA A 16 52.37 28.77 21.65
CA ALA A 16 51.91 27.42 22.03
C ALA A 16 50.53 27.46 22.72
N SER A 17 50.31 28.43 23.61
CA SER A 17 49.03 28.65 24.28
C SER A 17 47.92 29.05 23.29
N VAL A 18 48.22 29.90 22.31
CA VAL A 18 47.28 30.28 21.25
C VAL A 18 46.96 29.08 20.37
N LYS A 19 47.97 28.34 19.93
CA LYS A 19 47.79 27.13 19.10
C LYS A 19 46.96 26.08 19.83
N SER A 20 47.28 25.80 21.10
CA SER A 20 46.52 24.83 21.91
C SER A 20 45.05 25.24 22.07
N ARG A 21 44.77 26.53 22.29
CA ARG A 21 43.38 27.02 22.35
C ARG A 21 42.68 26.90 21.00
N TYR A 22 43.35 27.27 19.92
CA TYR A 22 42.81 27.14 18.56
C TYR A 22 42.48 25.68 18.24
N ASP A 23 43.42 24.76 18.47
CA ASP A 23 43.26 23.33 18.20
C ASP A 23 42.09 22.76 19.02
N LYS A 24 41.99 23.12 20.31
CA LYS A 24 40.87 22.72 21.17
C LYS A 24 39.54 23.24 20.63
N THR A 25 39.44 24.53 20.31
CA THR A 25 38.20 25.10 19.77
C THR A 25 37.82 24.45 18.43
N ASN A 26 38.79 24.12 17.58
CA ASN A 26 38.51 23.43 16.33
C ASN A 26 38.00 22.00 16.55
N GLN A 27 38.53 21.29 17.55
CA GLN A 27 38.04 19.97 17.96
C GLN A 27 36.61 20.05 18.50
N ASP A 28 36.33 20.99 19.41
CA ASP A 28 34.99 21.20 19.97
C ASP A 28 33.98 21.56 18.87
N LEU A 29 34.40 22.37 17.90
CA LEU A 29 33.56 22.77 16.77
C LEU A 29 33.30 21.60 15.80
N ALA A 30 34.30 20.76 15.55
CA ALA A 30 34.13 19.54 14.76
C ALA A 30 33.14 18.57 15.42
N ALA A 31 33.23 18.40 16.74
CA ALA A 31 32.28 17.59 17.51
C ALA A 31 30.85 18.16 17.42
N LEU A 32 30.69 19.49 17.52
CA LEU A 32 29.38 20.13 17.40
C LEU A 32 28.78 19.96 16.00
N ARG A 33 29.58 20.12 14.94
CA ARG A 33 29.14 19.89 13.55
C ARG A 33 28.64 18.46 13.36
N LEU A 34 29.36 17.49 13.90
CA LEU A 34 28.97 16.09 13.82
C LEU A 34 27.61 15.85 14.50
N GLU A 35 27.36 16.49 15.64
CA GLU A 35 26.08 16.36 16.33
C GLU A 35 24.91 16.94 15.52
N VAL A 36 25.12 18.09 14.86
CA VAL A 36 24.12 18.67 13.94
C VAL A 36 23.77 17.69 12.81
N HIS A 37 24.75 16.98 12.24
CA HIS A 37 24.47 16.00 11.19
C HIS A 37 23.67 14.79 11.70
N LYS A 38 23.90 14.35 12.95
CA LYS A 38 23.08 13.30 13.57
C LYS A 38 21.64 13.76 13.81
N GLU A 39 21.45 14.99 14.31
CA GLU A 39 20.11 15.57 14.47
C GLU A 39 19.40 15.69 13.11
N HIS A 40 20.13 16.10 12.07
CA HIS A 40 19.59 16.15 10.71
C HIS A 40 19.19 14.75 10.21
N LEU A 41 19.95 13.70 10.50
CA LEU A 41 19.57 12.32 10.19
C LEU A 41 18.23 11.94 10.83
N GLU A 42 18.02 12.25 12.12
CA GLU A 42 16.75 11.93 12.79
C GLU A 42 15.57 12.72 12.22
N TYR A 43 15.79 13.99 11.90
CA TYR A 43 14.78 14.81 11.21
C TYR A 43 14.44 14.24 9.83
N PHE A 44 15.46 13.94 9.03
CA PHE A 44 15.32 13.36 7.70
C PHE A 44 14.59 12.02 7.77
N ARG A 45 14.95 11.14 8.71
CA ARG A 45 14.27 9.86 8.94
C ARG A 45 12.77 10.06 9.18
N MET A 46 12.42 10.90 10.15
CA MET A 46 11.02 11.19 10.48
C MET A 46 10.25 11.73 9.28
N LEU A 47 10.84 12.69 8.56
CA LEU A 47 10.22 13.30 7.39
C LEU A 47 10.04 12.29 6.25
N TYR A 48 11.09 11.56 5.89
CA TYR A 48 11.12 10.64 4.76
C TYR A 48 10.12 9.49 4.92
N LEU A 49 10.08 8.87 6.10
CA LEU A 49 9.12 7.80 6.42
C LEU A 49 7.66 8.32 6.42
N THR A 50 7.45 9.53 6.96
CA THR A 50 6.13 10.16 6.94
C THR A 50 5.66 10.44 5.50
N LEU A 51 6.54 10.98 4.65
CA LEU A 51 6.25 11.19 3.24
C LEU A 51 5.96 9.88 2.53
N GLY A 52 6.74 8.83 2.75
CA GLY A 52 6.49 7.49 2.20
C GLY A 52 5.11 6.92 2.57
N SER A 53 4.68 7.10 3.83
CA SER A 53 3.33 6.72 4.29
C SER A 53 2.22 7.51 3.60
N LEU A 54 2.40 8.83 3.44
CA LEU A 54 1.42 9.70 2.78
C LEU A 54 1.33 9.41 1.28
N ILE A 55 2.45 9.23 0.59
CA ILE A 55 2.53 8.84 -0.82
C ILE A 55 1.75 7.54 -1.04
N TYR A 56 2.03 6.51 -0.24
CA TYR A 56 1.31 5.24 -0.33
C TYR A 56 -0.21 5.41 -0.17
N LYS A 57 -0.66 6.20 0.81
CA LYS A 57 -2.10 6.47 1.03
C LYS A 57 -2.73 7.19 -0.17
N LYS A 58 -2.03 8.16 -0.77
CA LYS A 58 -2.52 8.90 -1.94
C LYS A 58 -2.57 8.00 -3.19
N GLU A 59 -1.57 7.15 -3.40
CA GLU A 59 -1.59 6.16 -4.48
C GLU A 59 -2.77 5.18 -4.34
N LYS A 60 -3.01 4.68 -3.13
CA LYS A 60 -4.19 3.82 -2.86
C LYS A 60 -5.50 4.55 -3.08
N ARG A 61 -5.58 5.83 -2.68
CA ARG A 61 -6.76 6.66 -2.93
C ARG A 61 -6.99 6.86 -4.43
N LEU A 62 -5.93 7.03 -5.21
CA LEU A 62 -6.02 7.16 -6.67
C LEU A 62 -6.56 5.88 -7.31
N GLU A 63 -6.06 4.71 -6.89
CA GLU A 63 -6.57 3.40 -7.34
C GLU A 63 -8.06 3.20 -7.02
N GLU A 64 -8.55 3.71 -5.89
CA GLU A 64 -9.97 3.70 -5.52
C GLU A 64 -10.80 4.61 -6.42
N ILE A 65 -10.33 5.85 -6.64
CA ILE A 65 -11.02 6.82 -7.50
C ILE A 65 -11.12 6.26 -8.92
N ASP A 66 -10.04 5.68 -9.45
CA ASP A 66 -10.04 5.07 -10.78
C ASP A 66 -11.03 3.90 -10.89
N ARG A 67 -11.15 3.08 -9.84
CA ARG A 67 -12.19 2.03 -9.77
C ARG A 67 -13.59 2.64 -9.79
N ASN A 68 -13.83 3.68 -9.02
CA ASN A 68 -15.13 4.35 -8.95
C ASN A 68 -15.49 5.03 -10.28
N ILE A 69 -14.52 5.61 -10.98
CA ILE A 69 -14.71 6.19 -12.32
C ILE A 69 -15.16 5.10 -13.30
N ARG A 70 -14.50 3.93 -13.29
CA ARG A 70 -14.90 2.80 -14.14
C ARG A 70 -16.32 2.32 -13.82
N LEU A 71 -16.66 2.19 -12.54
CA LEU A 71 -18.02 1.80 -12.14
C LEU A 71 -19.07 2.82 -12.56
N ALA A 72 -18.82 4.11 -12.33
CA ALA A 72 -19.73 5.18 -12.75
C ALA A 72 -19.89 5.24 -14.27
N HIS A 73 -18.83 4.93 -15.01
CA HIS A 73 -18.88 4.86 -16.47
C HIS A 73 -19.77 3.72 -16.97
N ILE A 74 -19.62 2.52 -16.41
CA ILE A 74 -20.46 1.35 -16.76
C ILE A 74 -21.93 1.63 -16.43
N GLN A 75 -22.20 2.20 -15.25
CA GLN A 75 -23.56 2.57 -14.84
C GLN A 75 -24.16 3.62 -15.78
N LEU A 76 -23.37 4.60 -16.20
CA LEU A 76 -23.80 5.61 -17.17
C LEU A 76 -24.17 4.96 -18.51
N GLU A 77 -23.30 4.10 -19.05
CA GLU A 77 -23.55 3.41 -20.33
C GLU A 77 -24.84 2.59 -20.26
N PHE A 78 -24.99 1.80 -19.19
CA PHE A 78 -26.19 1.00 -18.97
C PHE A 78 -27.46 1.86 -18.89
N CYS A 79 -27.44 2.97 -18.13
CA CYS A 79 -28.58 3.87 -18.05
C CYS A 79 -28.90 4.54 -19.39
N VAL A 80 -27.88 4.87 -20.20
CA VAL A 80 -28.08 5.44 -21.54
C VAL A 80 -28.72 4.41 -22.47
N GLU A 81 -28.24 3.17 -22.48
CA GLU A 81 -28.78 2.08 -23.32
C GLU A 81 -30.22 1.70 -22.94
N THR A 82 -30.56 1.78 -21.65
CA THR A 82 -31.89 1.47 -21.11
C THR A 82 -32.83 2.67 -21.05
N PHE A 83 -32.41 3.83 -21.55
CA PHE A 83 -33.14 5.11 -21.45
C PHE A 83 -33.56 5.46 -20.00
N ASP A 84 -32.76 5.06 -19.02
CA ASP A 84 -32.98 5.36 -17.60
C ASP A 84 -32.64 6.85 -17.32
N PRO A 85 -33.58 7.62 -16.74
CA PRO A 85 -33.36 9.03 -16.39
C PRO A 85 -32.18 9.27 -15.42
N ASN A 86 -31.70 8.24 -14.72
CA ASN A 86 -30.52 8.31 -13.85
C ASN A 86 -29.20 8.49 -14.61
N ALA A 87 -29.17 8.37 -15.93
CA ALA A 87 -27.96 8.59 -16.73
C ALA A 87 -27.25 9.91 -16.39
N LYS A 88 -28.00 11.00 -16.24
CA LYS A 88 -27.42 12.31 -15.88
C LYS A 88 -26.69 12.28 -14.53
N LYS A 89 -27.23 11.60 -13.53
CA LYS A 89 -26.61 11.46 -12.21
C LYS A 89 -25.26 10.75 -12.28
N HIS A 90 -25.15 9.68 -13.06
CA HIS A 90 -23.88 8.96 -13.24
C HIS A 90 -22.87 9.76 -14.06
N ALA A 91 -23.32 10.56 -15.03
CA ALA A 91 -22.47 11.50 -15.75
C ALA A 91 -21.87 12.58 -14.83
N ASP A 92 -22.70 13.22 -14.00
CA ASP A 92 -22.26 14.23 -13.04
C ASP A 92 -21.30 13.61 -11.99
N MET A 93 -21.61 12.42 -11.47
CA MET A 93 -20.73 11.67 -10.58
C MET A 93 -19.36 11.39 -11.20
N LYS A 94 -19.33 10.92 -12.46
CA LYS A 94 -18.09 10.65 -13.19
C LYS A 94 -17.25 11.93 -13.32
N LYS A 95 -17.89 13.07 -13.62
CA LYS A 95 -17.22 14.37 -13.72
C LYS A 95 -16.59 14.81 -12.39
N GLU A 96 -17.30 14.69 -11.27
CA GLU A 96 -16.75 15.03 -9.95
C GLU A 96 -15.62 14.09 -9.52
N LEU A 97 -15.71 12.81 -9.85
CA LEU A 97 -14.62 11.86 -9.61
C LEU A 97 -13.34 12.22 -10.39
N TYR A 98 -13.44 12.73 -11.62
CA TYR A 98 -12.27 13.21 -12.37
C TYR A 98 -11.61 14.44 -11.73
N LYS A 99 -12.41 15.39 -11.21
CA LYS A 99 -11.85 16.53 -10.48
C LYS A 99 -11.14 16.09 -9.20
N LEU A 100 -11.75 15.17 -8.45
CA LEU A 100 -11.13 14.61 -7.25
C LEU A 100 -9.84 13.85 -7.59
N ARG A 101 -9.84 13.08 -8.69
CA ARG A 101 -8.65 12.38 -9.20
C ARG A 101 -7.52 13.36 -9.47
N GLN A 102 -7.80 14.44 -10.20
CA GLN A 102 -6.80 15.47 -10.52
C GLN A 102 -6.22 16.10 -9.24
N GLY A 103 -7.05 16.49 -8.27
CA GLY A 103 -6.57 17.07 -7.02
C GLY A 103 -5.66 16.12 -6.23
N VAL A 104 -5.99 14.82 -6.21
CA VAL A 104 -5.14 13.80 -5.56
C VAL A 104 -3.84 13.56 -6.34
N GLU A 105 -3.86 13.63 -7.68
CA GLU A 105 -2.65 13.53 -8.53
C GLU A 105 -1.69 14.69 -8.27
N GLU A 106 -2.20 15.93 -8.16
CA GLU A 106 -1.40 17.12 -7.86
C GLU A 106 -0.76 17.03 -6.47
N GLU A 107 -1.53 16.63 -5.44
CA GLU A 107 -0.99 16.40 -4.09
C GLU A 107 0.06 15.30 -4.06
N LEU A 108 -0.16 14.20 -4.80
CA LEU A 108 0.81 13.11 -4.90
C LEU A 108 2.11 13.57 -5.55
N ALA A 109 2.03 14.40 -6.61
CA ALA A 109 3.18 14.97 -7.26
C ALA A 109 3.99 15.86 -6.31
N MET A 110 3.32 16.75 -5.57
CA MET A 110 3.97 17.61 -4.56
C MET A 110 4.66 16.79 -3.46
N LEU A 111 4.04 15.70 -3.00
CA LEU A 111 4.64 14.83 -1.99
C LEU A 111 5.90 14.13 -2.52
N LYS A 112 5.88 13.65 -3.77
CA LYS A 112 7.04 13.01 -4.41
C LYS A 112 8.18 14.01 -4.64
N GLU A 113 7.87 15.23 -5.07
CA GLU A 113 8.85 16.31 -5.21
C GLU A 113 9.48 16.66 -3.85
N LYS A 114 8.65 16.82 -2.81
CA LYS A 114 9.14 17.09 -1.45
C LYS A 114 10.03 15.97 -0.91
N GLN A 115 9.71 14.71 -1.22
CA GLN A 115 10.53 13.57 -0.82
C GLN A 115 11.88 13.55 -1.55
N ALA A 116 11.88 13.86 -2.85
CA ALA A 116 13.10 13.97 -3.65
C ALA A 116 14.00 15.11 -3.17
N ALA A 117 13.42 16.28 -2.87
CA ALA A 117 14.15 17.42 -2.32
C ALA A 117 14.76 17.08 -0.95
N ALA A 118 13.99 16.47 -0.04
CA ALA A 118 14.51 16.06 1.26
C ALA A 118 15.69 15.07 1.16
N LEU A 119 15.68 14.19 0.15
CA LEU A 119 16.78 13.27 -0.10
C LEU A 119 18.03 14.00 -0.61
N ASP A 120 17.85 15.00 -1.47
CA ASP A 120 18.96 15.82 -1.99
C ASP A 120 19.60 16.66 -0.88
N ASP A 121 18.77 17.30 -0.05
CA ASP A 121 19.20 18.10 1.10
C ASP A 121 19.97 17.27 2.14
N PHE A 122 19.67 15.96 2.26
CA PHE A 122 20.31 15.08 3.22
C PHE A 122 21.74 14.64 2.83
N LYS A 123 22.11 14.73 1.55
CA LYS A 123 23.41 14.23 1.04
C LYS A 123 24.62 14.78 1.78
N GLU A 124 24.61 16.07 2.13
CA GLU A 124 25.72 16.68 2.88
C GLU A 124 25.89 16.05 4.27
N SER A 125 24.78 15.75 4.95
CA SER A 125 24.83 15.03 6.23
C SER A 125 25.25 13.58 6.06
N GLU A 126 24.79 12.90 5.01
CA GLU A 126 25.21 11.53 4.70
C GLU A 126 26.74 11.45 4.53
N GLU A 127 27.31 12.31 3.68
CA GLU A 127 28.76 12.38 3.45
C GLU A 127 29.54 12.70 4.73
N ALA A 128 29.04 13.64 5.55
CA ALA A 128 29.69 14.01 6.81
C ALA A 128 29.65 12.89 7.85
N LEU A 129 28.55 12.13 7.93
CA LEU A 129 28.40 10.98 8.82
C LEU A 129 29.29 9.81 8.38
N ASP A 130 29.35 9.53 7.08
CA ASP A 130 30.22 8.49 6.51
C ASP A 130 31.70 8.82 6.73
N ALA A 131 32.11 10.08 6.47
CA ALA A 131 33.47 10.55 6.73
C ALA A 131 33.86 10.47 8.23
N ALA A 132 32.87 10.57 9.12
CA ALA A 132 33.05 10.38 10.56
C ALA A 132 32.97 8.91 11.01
N GLY A 133 32.71 7.97 10.09
CA GLY A 133 32.58 6.55 10.38
C GLY A 133 31.33 6.18 11.18
N ILE A 134 30.26 6.98 11.08
CA ILE A 134 29.00 6.72 11.75
C ILE A 134 28.16 5.78 10.88
N GLU A 135 27.95 4.56 11.36
CA GLU A 135 27.08 3.58 10.72
C GLU A 135 25.61 3.85 11.09
N PHE A 136 24.74 3.97 10.09
CA PHE A 136 23.30 4.12 10.29
C PHE A 136 22.51 3.42 9.18
N SER A 137 21.28 3.02 9.48
CA SER A 137 20.34 2.54 8.46
C SER A 137 19.78 3.73 7.70
N HIS A 138 19.93 3.74 6.37
CA HIS A 138 19.46 4.85 5.56
C HIS A 138 17.91 4.88 5.54
N PRO A 139 17.26 6.03 5.78
CA PRO A 139 15.79 6.12 5.81
C PRO A 139 15.06 5.66 4.53
N VAL A 140 15.75 5.66 3.38
CA VAL A 140 15.23 5.07 2.13
C VAL A 140 15.07 3.56 2.26
N ASP A 141 16.04 2.88 2.87
CA ASP A 141 16.00 1.42 3.03
C ASP A 141 14.94 1.02 4.03
N GLU A 142 14.83 1.75 5.16
CA GLU A 142 13.74 1.58 6.12
C GLU A 142 12.35 1.72 5.45
N ASN A 143 12.17 2.75 4.61
CA ASN A 143 10.93 2.93 3.86
C ASN A 143 10.68 1.77 2.87
N ASN A 144 11.72 1.28 2.19
CA ASN A 144 11.61 0.16 1.26
C ASN A 144 11.20 -1.14 1.97
N GLU A 145 11.77 -1.40 3.14
CA GLU A 145 11.38 -2.52 3.99
C GLU A 145 9.92 -2.43 4.43
N GLU A 146 9.44 -1.23 4.81
CA GLU A 146 8.04 -1.02 5.13
C GLU A 146 7.13 -1.30 3.93
N VAL A 147 7.51 -0.84 2.74
CA VAL A 147 6.76 -1.09 1.50
C VAL A 147 6.69 -2.59 1.20
N LEU A 148 7.81 -3.30 1.30
CA LEU A 148 7.86 -4.75 1.11
C LEU A 148 6.99 -5.47 2.14
N THR A 149 7.09 -5.09 3.41
CA THR A 149 6.29 -5.65 4.50
C THR A 149 4.79 -5.49 4.25
N ARG A 150 4.36 -4.28 3.82
CA ARG A 150 2.95 -4.02 3.46
C ARG A 150 2.51 -4.89 2.29
N ARG A 151 3.35 -5.04 1.26
CA ARG A 151 3.05 -5.86 0.08
C ARG A 151 2.93 -7.35 0.44
N SER A 152 3.84 -7.88 1.26
CA SER A 152 3.80 -9.27 1.72
C SER A 152 2.52 -9.57 2.49
N LYS A 153 2.16 -8.72 3.46
CA LYS A 153 0.90 -8.85 4.23
C LYS A 153 -0.33 -8.85 3.32
N MET A 154 -0.35 -8.00 2.30
CA MET A 154 -1.46 -7.94 1.34
C MET A 154 -1.58 -9.23 0.51
N VAL A 155 -0.45 -9.80 0.09
CA VAL A 155 -0.43 -11.06 -0.67
C VAL A 155 -0.90 -12.23 0.19
N GLU A 156 -0.42 -12.31 1.43
CA GLU A 156 -0.86 -13.32 2.41
C GLU A 156 -2.36 -13.23 2.67
N TYR A 157 -2.88 -12.02 2.90
CA TYR A 157 -4.31 -11.79 3.11
C TYR A 157 -5.16 -12.23 1.91
N LYS A 158 -4.74 -11.86 0.69
CA LYS A 158 -5.40 -12.31 -0.54
C LYS A 158 -5.39 -13.83 -0.68
N SER A 159 -4.27 -14.48 -0.38
CA SER A 159 -4.18 -15.95 -0.39
C SER A 159 -5.17 -16.58 0.59
N HIS A 160 -5.30 -16.01 1.79
CA HIS A 160 -6.25 -16.51 2.79
C HIS A 160 -7.70 -16.36 2.33
N LEU A 161 -8.06 -15.21 1.74
CA LEU A 161 -9.39 -14.99 1.15
C LEU A 161 -9.71 -15.99 0.03
N THR A 162 -8.77 -16.21 -0.90
CA THR A 162 -8.96 -17.17 -1.99
C THR A 162 -9.19 -18.58 -1.46
N LYS A 163 -8.41 -19.03 -0.46
CA LYS A 163 -8.61 -20.34 0.18
C LYS A 163 -10.00 -20.47 0.81
N GLN A 164 -10.48 -19.42 1.48
CA GLN A 164 -11.84 -19.43 2.04
C GLN A 164 -12.91 -19.52 0.94
N GLU A 165 -12.72 -18.80 -0.16
CA GLU A 165 -13.66 -18.82 -1.29
C GLU A 165 -13.65 -20.19 -1.99
N GLU A 166 -12.49 -20.83 -2.16
CA GLU A 166 -12.38 -22.19 -2.68
C GLU A 166 -13.13 -23.20 -1.80
N VAL A 167 -13.01 -23.08 -0.48
CA VAL A 167 -13.75 -23.93 0.47
C VAL A 167 -15.27 -23.70 0.36
N ARG A 168 -15.71 -22.44 0.25
CA ARG A 168 -17.15 -22.12 0.05
C ARG A 168 -17.67 -22.71 -1.26
N ILE A 169 -16.94 -22.52 -2.37
CA ILE A 169 -17.30 -23.05 -3.68
C ILE A 169 -17.34 -24.59 -3.65
N ALA A 170 -16.39 -25.24 -2.97
CA ALA A 170 -16.40 -26.70 -2.83
C ALA A 170 -17.62 -27.21 -2.06
N ALA A 171 -18.00 -26.53 -0.98
CA ALA A 171 -19.21 -26.85 -0.20
C ALA A 171 -20.49 -26.67 -1.04
N GLU A 172 -20.65 -25.53 -1.72
CA GLU A 172 -21.78 -25.26 -2.60
C GLU A 172 -21.87 -26.28 -3.75
N ARG A 173 -20.73 -26.65 -4.35
CA ARG A 173 -20.68 -27.68 -5.40
C ARG A 173 -21.14 -29.04 -4.89
N GLU A 174 -20.74 -29.43 -3.68
CA GLU A 174 -21.15 -30.71 -3.10
C GLU A 174 -22.64 -30.71 -2.71
N GLU A 175 -23.16 -29.57 -2.25
CA GLU A 175 -24.59 -29.38 -1.99
C GLU A 175 -25.42 -29.47 -3.28
N ILE A 176 -25.00 -28.82 -4.36
CA ILE A 176 -25.63 -28.94 -5.69
C ILE A 176 -25.58 -30.40 -6.17
N LYS A 177 -24.47 -31.10 -5.96
CA LYS A 177 -24.34 -32.51 -6.33
C LYS A 177 -25.31 -33.40 -5.56
N ARG A 178 -25.46 -33.20 -4.25
CA ARG A 178 -26.46 -33.91 -3.42
C ARG A 178 -27.90 -33.57 -3.85
N ALA A 179 -28.20 -32.30 -4.11
CA ALA A 179 -29.51 -31.87 -4.58
C ALA A 179 -29.87 -32.48 -5.95
N ARG A 180 -28.90 -32.61 -6.86
CA ARG A 180 -29.08 -33.30 -8.15
C ARG A 180 -29.34 -34.79 -7.98
N LEU A 181 -28.61 -35.47 -7.10
CA LEU A 181 -28.82 -36.90 -6.78
C LEU A 181 -30.22 -37.17 -6.21
N LEU A 182 -30.69 -36.31 -5.30
CA LEU A 182 -32.05 -36.38 -4.75
C LEU A 182 -33.12 -36.11 -5.81
N ARG A 183 -32.88 -35.16 -6.72
CA ARG A 183 -33.79 -34.87 -7.84
C ARG A 183 -33.87 -36.04 -8.84
N SER A 184 -32.74 -36.66 -9.19
CA SER A 184 -32.72 -37.85 -10.06
C SER A 184 -33.35 -39.07 -9.39
N GLY A 185 -33.23 -39.22 -8.07
CA GLY A 185 -33.93 -40.27 -7.31
C GLY A 185 -35.45 -40.05 -7.26
N GLY A 186 -35.88 -38.79 -7.14
CA GLY A 186 -37.30 -38.40 -7.18
C GLY A 186 -37.94 -38.59 -8.56
N GLU A 187 -37.22 -38.33 -9.65
CA GLU A 187 -37.67 -38.62 -11.01
C GLU A 187 -37.83 -40.12 -11.26
N SER A 188 -36.94 -40.95 -10.70
CA SER A 188 -37.05 -42.41 -10.79
C SER A 188 -38.22 -42.98 -9.98
N ALA A 189 -38.57 -42.36 -8.84
CA ALA A 189 -39.74 -42.72 -8.04
C ALA A 189 -41.06 -42.23 -8.66
N ALA A 190 -41.08 -41.01 -9.24
CA ALA A 190 -42.25 -40.47 -9.95
C ALA A 190 -42.56 -41.26 -11.24
N ALA A 191 -41.53 -41.74 -11.96
CA ALA A 191 -41.68 -42.61 -13.12
C ALA A 191 -42.25 -44.01 -12.74
N GLN A 192 -41.87 -44.55 -11.58
CA GLN A 192 -42.45 -45.82 -11.10
C GLN A 192 -43.93 -45.66 -10.71
N ILE A 193 -44.32 -44.56 -10.07
CA ILE A 193 -45.73 -44.31 -9.68
C ILE A 193 -46.63 -44.11 -10.91
N THR A 194 -46.18 -43.37 -11.94
CA THR A 194 -46.95 -43.20 -13.18
C THR A 194 -47.06 -44.50 -14.00
N SER A 195 -46.03 -45.35 -14.00
CA SER A 195 -46.11 -46.67 -14.63
C SER A 195 -46.99 -47.68 -13.90
N GLY A 196 -47.12 -47.55 -12.56
CA GLY A 196 -48.03 -48.34 -11.73
C GLY A 196 -49.50 -47.95 -11.91
N SER A 197 -49.79 -46.66 -12.09
CA SER A 197 -51.15 -46.16 -12.31
C SER A 197 -51.72 -46.58 -13.68
N LEU A 198 -50.90 -46.56 -14.75
CA LEU A 198 -51.33 -46.98 -16.09
C LEU A 198 -51.60 -48.49 -16.21
N ARG A 199 -51.03 -49.32 -15.32
CA ARG A 199 -51.31 -50.75 -15.26
C ARG A 199 -52.60 -51.10 -14.50
N ALA A 200 -53.02 -50.26 -13.56
CA ALA A 200 -54.27 -50.47 -12.82
C ALA A 200 -55.51 -50.17 -13.69
N ASP A 201 -55.45 -49.14 -14.54
CA ASP A 201 -56.58 -48.74 -15.38
C ASP A 201 -56.86 -49.72 -16.53
N ASN A 202 -55.84 -50.40 -17.05
CA ASN A 202 -56.02 -51.46 -18.06
C ASN A 202 -56.53 -52.80 -17.50
N ALA A 203 -56.44 -53.03 -16.19
CA ALA A 203 -56.98 -54.25 -15.57
C ALA A 203 -58.49 -54.11 -15.25
N ALA A 204 -58.97 -52.89 -15.00
CA ALA A 204 -60.38 -52.62 -14.73
C ALA A 204 -61.25 -52.66 -16.00
N ASN A 205 -60.68 -52.38 -17.18
CA ASN A 205 -61.42 -52.33 -18.44
C ASN A 205 -61.55 -53.70 -19.15
N ALA A 206 -60.95 -54.76 -18.60
CA ALA A 206 -60.97 -56.12 -19.17
C ALA A 206 -62.01 -57.06 -18.49
N GLN A 207 -62.82 -56.57 -17.55
CA GLN A 207 -63.84 -57.35 -16.84
C GLN A 207 -65.29 -56.99 -17.22
N LEU A 208 -65.52 -56.26 -18.31
CA LEU A 208 -66.86 -55.87 -18.78
C LEU A 208 -67.26 -56.44 -20.15
N GLU A 209 -66.46 -57.33 -20.74
CA GLU A 209 -66.84 -58.07 -21.95
C GLU A 209 -66.65 -59.58 -21.73
N CYS A 210 -67.64 -60.22 -21.10
CA CYS A 210 -68.16 -61.58 -21.35
C CYS A 210 -69.03 -62.04 -20.16
#